data_AF-A0A9R1VAS4-F1
#
_entry.id   AF-A0A9R1VAS4-F1
#
_cell.length_a   1.000
_cell.length_b   1.000
_cell.length_c   1.000
_cell.angle_alpha   90.00
_cell.angle_beta   90.00
_cell.angle_gamma   90.00
#
_symmetry.space_group_name_H-M   'P 1'
#
loop_
_entity.id
_entity.type
_entity.pdbx_description
1 polymer ?
#
loop_
_entity_poly.entity_id
_entity_poly.type
_entity_poly.pdbx_seq_one_letter_code
_entity_poly.pdbx_strand_id
1 'polypeptide(L)'
;MGAAMFSTMEDGKIVRGLAGIPDEGPVLIVGNHMLCGFDIFPIISEFLREKKVKLHGLAHPQFFQLDEQHFMIPIIDILKLFGAIPVSGKNLFKLLATKSYTLLYPGGLREALHRKVPIYA
;
A
#
# COMPACT_ATOMS: atom_id res chain seq x y z
N MET A 1 -8.43 13.50 13.93
CA MET A 1 -8.63 12.08 14.29
C MET A 1 -8.36 11.24 13.04
N GLY A 2 -7.46 10.26 13.12
CA GLY A 2 -7.17 9.34 12.01
C GLY A 2 -8.21 8.22 11.88
N ALA A 3 -8.09 7.38 10.85
CA ALA A 3 -8.93 6.21 10.67
C ALA A 3 -8.88 5.29 11.92
N ALA A 4 -9.98 4.59 12.20
CA ALA A 4 -9.98 3.56 13.25
C ALA A 4 -9.29 2.30 12.70
N MET A 5 -8.04 2.09 13.10
CA MET A 5 -7.27 0.90 12.75
C MET A 5 -7.00 0.07 14.01
N PHE A 6 -6.97 -1.25 13.84
CA PHE A 6 -6.73 -2.20 14.91
C PHE A 6 -5.71 -3.25 14.45
N SER A 7 -4.88 -3.72 15.37
CA SER A 7 -3.95 -4.82 15.16
C SER A 7 -4.06 -5.82 16.31
N THR A 8 -3.56 -7.02 16.07
CA THR A 8 -3.60 -8.13 17.03
C THR A 8 -2.20 -8.37 17.56
N MET A 9 -2.05 -8.36 18.88
CA MET A 9 -0.80 -8.66 19.58
C MET A 9 -0.47 -10.16 19.52
N GLU A 10 0.75 -10.54 19.89
CA GLU A 10 1.20 -11.94 19.93
C GLU A 10 0.35 -12.83 20.87
N ASP A 11 -0.22 -12.25 21.92
CA ASP A 11 -1.12 -12.93 22.87
C ASP A 11 -2.58 -13.04 22.37
N GLY A 12 -2.86 -12.58 21.13
CA GLY A 12 -4.19 -12.59 20.52
C GLY A 12 -5.06 -11.39 20.90
N LYS A 13 -4.59 -10.45 21.72
CA LYS A 13 -5.35 -9.26 22.10
C LYS A 13 -5.47 -8.29 20.94
N ILE A 14 -6.69 -7.85 20.64
CA ILE A 14 -6.95 -6.78 19.67
C ILE A 14 -6.73 -5.42 20.35
N VAL A 15 -5.91 -4.58 19.74
CA VAL A 15 -5.58 -3.23 20.22
C VAL A 15 -5.80 -2.22 19.11
N ARG A 16 -6.11 -0.97 19.49
CA ARG A 16 -6.22 0.14 18.54
C ARG A 16 -4.81 0.55 18.07
N GLY A 17 -4.67 0.85 16.79
CA GLY A 17 -3.40 1.23 16.16
C GLY A 17 -2.63 0.04 15.61
N LEU A 18 -1.32 0.21 15.45
CA LEU A 18 -0.41 -0.73 14.77
C LEU A 18 0.53 -1.49 15.71
N ALA A 19 0.25 -1.54 17.02
CA ALA A 19 1.14 -2.17 18.00
C ALA A 19 1.34 -3.68 17.78
N GLY A 20 0.37 -4.37 17.17
CA GLY A 20 0.50 -5.79 16.79
C GLY A 20 1.35 -6.04 15.54
N ILE A 21 1.82 -4.99 14.86
CA ILE A 21 2.73 -5.11 13.71
C ILE A 21 4.17 -5.03 14.22
N PRO A 22 5.11 -5.86 13.75
CA PRO A 22 6.53 -5.76 14.10
C PRO A 22 7.10 -4.35 13.88
N ASP A 23 8.04 -3.92 14.73
CA ASP A 23 8.75 -2.63 14.59
C ASP A 23 9.95 -2.70 13.64
N GLU A 24 10.40 -3.91 13.32
CA GLU A 24 11.46 -4.16 12.35
C GLU A 24 10.96 -5.07 11.23
N GLY A 25 11.40 -4.78 10.00
CA GLY A 25 11.03 -5.57 8.83
C GLY A 25 11.93 -6.79 8.58
N PRO A 26 11.61 -7.57 7.53
CA PRO A 26 10.57 -7.30 6.54
C PRO A 26 9.16 -7.54 7.08
N VAL A 27 8.21 -6.68 6.67
CA VAL A 27 6.78 -6.88 6.93
C VAL A 27 6.04 -6.85 5.60
N LEU A 28 5.33 -7.92 5.28
CA LEU A 28 4.43 -7.99 4.14
C LEU A 28 3.00 -7.88 4.62
N ILE A 29 2.38 -6.72 4.39
CA ILE A 29 0.95 -6.52 4.58
C ILE A 29 0.23 -6.98 3.32
N VAL A 30 -0.70 -7.91 3.49
CA VAL A 30 -1.55 -8.41 2.41
C VAL A 30 -2.97 -7.96 2.70
N GLY A 31 -3.55 -7.19 1.78
CA GLY A 31 -4.89 -6.63 1.92
C GLY A 31 -5.80 -6.99 0.75
N ASN A 32 -7.09 -6.71 0.94
CA ASN A 32 -8.08 -6.65 -0.13
C ASN A 32 -8.41 -5.17 -0.40
N HIS A 33 -8.41 -4.75 -1.65
CA HIS A 33 -8.80 -3.40 -2.03
C HIS A 33 -10.26 -3.15 -1.70
N MET A 34 -10.48 -2.00 -1.09
CA MET A 34 -11.81 -1.46 -0.82
C MET A 34 -11.87 -0.04 -1.40
N LEU A 35 -13.07 0.50 -1.60
CA LEU A 35 -13.22 1.90 -1.99
C LEU A 35 -12.39 2.32 -3.22
N CYS A 36 -12.35 1.49 -4.27
CA CYS A 36 -11.65 1.82 -5.51
C CYS A 36 -10.14 2.04 -5.38
N GLY A 37 -9.51 1.41 -4.39
CA GLY A 37 -8.08 1.56 -4.11
C GLY A 37 -7.74 2.74 -3.22
N PHE A 38 -8.72 3.55 -2.82
CA PHE A 38 -8.53 4.66 -1.89
C PHE A 38 -8.40 4.20 -0.42
N ASP A 39 -8.66 2.92 -0.15
CA ASP A 39 -8.42 2.28 1.14
C ASP A 39 -6.94 2.35 1.58
N ILE A 40 -6.02 2.54 0.62
CA ILE A 40 -4.60 2.67 0.88
C ILE A 40 -4.23 3.94 1.68
N PHE A 41 -4.94 5.05 1.49
CA PHE A 41 -4.60 6.34 2.10
C PHE A 41 -4.62 6.32 3.64
N PRO A 42 -5.70 5.83 4.29
CA PRO A 42 -5.69 5.72 5.75
C PRO A 42 -4.61 4.76 6.25
N ILE A 43 -4.27 3.69 5.52
CA ILE A 43 -3.20 2.76 5.90
C ILE A 43 -1.84 3.46 5.86
N ILE A 44 -1.50 4.13 4.77
CA ILE A 44 -0.24 4.88 4.65
C ILE A 44 -0.13 5.93 5.76
N SER A 45 -1.21 6.67 6.02
CA SER A 45 -1.25 7.69 7.08
C SER A 45 -0.98 7.10 8.47
N GLU A 46 -1.54 5.92 8.76
CA GLU A 46 -1.34 5.23 10.04
C GLU A 46 0.11 4.78 10.24
N PHE A 47 0.72 4.19 9.20
CA PHE A 47 2.12 3.77 9.24
C PHE A 47 3.09 4.95 9.42
N LEU A 48 2.82 6.06 8.72
CA LEU A 48 3.60 7.30 8.89
C LEU A 48 3.45 7.87 10.30
N ARG A 49 2.25 7.81 10.89
CA ARG A 49 1.98 8.39 12.21
C ARG A 49 2.52 7.55 13.36
N GLU A 50 2.24 6.25 13.37
CA GLU A 50 2.51 5.39 14.53
C GLU A 50 3.87 4.70 14.44
N LYS A 51 4.21 4.16 13.27
CA LYS A 51 5.48 3.44 13.06
C LYS A 51 6.59 4.36 12.56
N LYS A 52 6.25 5.53 12.00
CA LYS A 52 7.21 6.48 11.39
C LYS A 52 8.03 5.83 10.27
N VAL A 53 7.44 4.87 9.57
CA VAL A 53 8.06 4.16 8.45
C VAL A 53 7.29 4.43 7.16
N LYS A 54 7.99 4.33 6.03
CA LYS A 54 7.37 4.37 4.71
C LYS A 54 6.81 2.99 4.38
N LEU A 55 5.51 2.92 4.08
CA LEU A 55 4.86 1.71 3.58
C LEU A 55 4.93 1.69 2.05
N HIS A 56 5.62 0.70 1.48
CA HIS A 56 5.79 0.57 0.04
C HIS A 56 4.62 -0.18 -0.59
N GLY A 57 3.72 0.55 -1.26
CA GLY A 57 2.65 -0.05 -2.06
C GLY A 57 3.16 -0.55 -3.42
N LEU A 58 2.77 -1.76 -3.80
CA LEU A 58 3.04 -2.29 -5.15
C LEU A 58 1.91 -1.87 -6.11
N ALA A 59 2.17 -0.83 -6.90
CA ALA A 59 1.19 -0.23 -7.81
C ALA A 59 1.32 -0.78 -9.24
N HIS A 60 0.22 -0.79 -9.99
CA HIS A 60 0.22 -1.26 -11.38
C HIS A 60 1.15 -0.40 -12.26
N PRO A 61 1.97 -0.98 -13.16
CA PRO A 61 3.01 -0.23 -13.88
C PRO A 61 2.46 0.89 -14.76
N GLN A 62 1.22 0.73 -15.22
CA GLN A 62 0.52 1.70 -16.07
C GLN A 62 0.32 3.07 -15.39
N PHE A 63 0.26 3.12 -14.05
CA PHE A 63 0.26 4.39 -13.32
C PHE A 63 1.56 5.18 -13.50
N PHE A 64 2.67 4.53 -13.83
CA PHE A 64 3.97 5.16 -14.04
C PHE A 64 4.22 5.57 -15.50
N GLN A 65 3.23 5.35 -16.36
CA GLN A 65 3.27 5.64 -17.79
C GLN A 65 2.14 6.59 -18.22
N LEU A 66 1.40 7.16 -17.25
CA LEU A 66 0.32 8.09 -17.54
C LEU A 66 0.87 9.37 -18.16
N ASP A 67 0.14 9.89 -19.15
CA ASP A 67 0.35 11.23 -19.66
C ASP A 67 -0.30 12.24 -18.71
N GLU A 68 0.53 13.01 -18.02
CA GLU A 68 0.10 13.87 -16.91
C GLU A 68 0.10 15.37 -17.27
N GLN A 69 0.16 15.70 -18.57
CA GLN A 69 0.25 17.07 -19.09
C GLN A 69 -0.83 18.04 -18.57
N HIS A 70 -1.98 17.52 -18.10
CA HIS A 70 -3.12 18.31 -17.67
C HIS A 70 -3.31 18.36 -16.14
N PHE A 71 -2.42 17.76 -15.35
CA PHE A 71 -2.53 17.73 -13.89
C PHE A 71 -1.64 18.81 -13.25
N MET A 72 -2.19 19.55 -12.29
CA MET A 72 -1.40 20.51 -11.51
C MET A 72 -0.30 19.83 -10.67
N ILE A 73 -0.54 18.58 -10.25
CA ILE A 73 0.44 17.72 -9.59
C ILE A 73 0.42 16.36 -10.30
N PRO A 74 1.54 15.92 -10.90
CA PRO A 74 1.67 14.60 -11.52
C PRO A 74 1.32 13.48 -10.51
N ILE A 75 0.42 12.54 -10.85
CA ILE A 75 0.04 11.42 -9.97
C ILE A 75 1.26 10.54 -9.68
N ILE A 76 2.14 10.40 -10.67
CA ILE A 76 3.43 9.70 -10.52
C ILE A 76 4.26 10.26 -9.37
N ASP A 77 4.27 11.58 -9.18
CA ASP A 77 5.06 12.21 -8.12
C ASP A 77 4.45 11.93 -6.74
N ILE A 78 3.12 11.95 -6.64
CA ILE A 78 2.40 11.57 -5.41
C ILE A 78 2.69 10.10 -5.07
N LEU A 79 2.59 9.21 -6.06
CA LEU A 79 2.88 7.78 -5.90
C LEU A 79 4.32 7.55 -5.40
N LYS A 80 5.31 8.19 -6.03
CA LYS A 80 6.72 8.09 -5.62
C LYS A 80 6.96 8.66 -4.23
N LEU A 81 6.37 9.81 -3.90
CA LEU A 81 6.50 10.47 -2.60
C LEU A 81 6.10 9.50 -1.47
N PHE A 82 4.94 8.86 -1.63
CA PHE A 82 4.39 7.92 -0.65
C PHE A 82 4.95 6.49 -0.75
N GLY A 83 5.93 6.25 -1.63
CA GLY A 83 6.69 5.00 -1.67
C GLY A 83 6.12 3.91 -2.57
N ALA A 84 5.22 4.26 -3.49
CA ALA A 84 4.70 3.31 -4.47
C ALA A 84 5.81 2.86 -5.43
N ILE A 85 5.83 1.56 -5.72
CA ILE A 85 6.79 0.90 -6.59
C ILE A 85 6.02 0.08 -7.63
N PRO A 86 6.44 0.04 -8.91
CA PRO A 86 5.79 -0.79 -9.91
C PRO A 86 5.79 -2.26 -9.48
N VAL A 87 4.62 -2.90 -9.54
CA VAL A 87 4.47 -4.30 -9.13
C VAL A 87 5.28 -5.22 -10.05
N SER A 88 6.16 -6.02 -9.45
CA SER A 88 6.87 -7.13 -10.09
C SER A 88 7.45 -8.05 -9.01
N GLY A 89 7.69 -9.32 -9.34
CA GLY A 89 8.32 -10.26 -8.40
C GLY A 89 9.71 -9.79 -7.96
N LYS A 90 10.48 -9.19 -8.88
CA LYS A 90 11.81 -8.62 -8.59
C LYS A 90 11.73 -7.48 -7.57
N ASN A 91 10.78 -6.56 -7.73
CA ASN A 91 10.63 -5.44 -6.80
C ASN A 91 10.13 -5.90 -5.43
N LEU A 92 9.18 -6.84 -5.37
CA LEU A 92 8.75 -7.44 -4.11
C LEU A 92 9.93 -8.10 -3.39
N PHE A 93 10.71 -8.94 -4.08
CA PHE A 93 11.86 -9.59 -3.48
C PHE A 93 12.90 -8.57 -2.98
N LYS A 94 13.17 -7.52 -3.75
CA LYS A 94 14.07 -6.44 -3.34
C LYS A 94 13.61 -5.76 -2.07
N LEU A 95 12.31 -5.43 -1.94
CA LEU A 95 11.75 -4.80 -0.75
C LEU A 95 11.87 -5.69 0.49
N LEU A 96 11.58 -6.98 0.35
CA LEU A 96 11.74 -7.94 1.46
C LEU A 96 13.21 -8.09 1.86
N ALA A 97 14.12 -8.17 0.88
CA ALA A 97 15.55 -8.25 1.12
C ALA A 97 16.11 -6.99 1.83
N THR A 98 15.52 -5.81 1.58
CA THR A 98 15.88 -4.56 2.26
C THR A 98 15.10 -4.34 3.56
N LYS A 99 14.47 -5.38 4.12
CA LYS A 99 13.69 -5.34 5.37
C LYS A 99 12.59 -4.27 5.36
N SER A 100 12.01 -3.99 4.20
CA SER A 100 11.01 -2.92 4.05
C SER A 100 9.60 -3.37 4.45
N TYR A 101 8.77 -2.41 4.82
CA TYR A 101 7.33 -2.59 4.98
C TYR A 101 6.68 -2.50 3.60
N THR A 102 6.01 -3.58 3.19
CA THR A 102 5.45 -3.72 1.83
C THR A 102 3.96 -3.99 1.91
N LEU A 103 3.17 -3.30 1.10
CA LEU A 103 1.73 -3.51 0.95
C LEU A 103 1.45 -4.14 -0.42
N LEU A 104 0.81 -5.30 -0.39
CA LEU A 104 0.38 -6.05 -1.56
C LEU A 104 -1.13 -6.27 -1.52
N TYR A 105 -1.79 -5.93 -2.64
CA TYR A 105 -3.16 -6.31 -2.92
C TYR A 105 -3.16 -7.38 -4.02
N PRO A 106 -3.30 -8.68 -3.68
CA PRO A 106 -3.17 -9.77 -4.64
C PRO A 106 -4.21 -9.71 -5.77
N GLY A 107 -5.39 -9.14 -5.52
CA GLY A 107 -6.42 -8.96 -6.55
C GLY A 107 -6.19 -7.80 -7.52
N GLY A 108 -5.21 -6.93 -7.25
CA GLY A 108 -4.76 -5.85 -8.14
C GLY A 108 -5.86 -4.89 -8.60
N LEU A 109 -5.70 -4.33 -9.81
CA LEU A 109 -6.68 -3.39 -10.40
C LEU A 109 -8.09 -3.97 -10.48
N ARG A 110 -8.19 -5.28 -10.70
CA ARG A 110 -9.47 -5.96 -10.81
C ARG A 110 -10.27 -5.88 -9.52
N GLU A 111 -9.59 -6.08 -8.39
CA GLU A 111 -10.17 -5.98 -7.07
C GLU A 111 -10.43 -4.53 -6.70
N ALA A 112 -9.49 -3.62 -7.00
CA ALA A 112 -9.67 -2.18 -6.83
C ALA A 112 -10.95 -1.69 -7.52
N LEU A 113 -11.15 -2.04 -8.79
CA LEU A 113 -12.34 -1.65 -9.56
C LEU A 113 -13.57 -2.52 -9.27
N HIS A 114 -13.53 -3.35 -8.23
CA HIS A 114 -14.61 -4.26 -7.82
C HIS A 114 -15.14 -5.12 -8.99
N ARG A 115 -14.26 -5.51 -9.91
CA ARG A 115 -14.56 -6.32 -11.11
C ARG A 115 -15.59 -5.69 -12.05
N LYS A 116 -15.85 -4.37 -11.93
CA LYS A 116 -16.83 -3.65 -12.75
C LYS A 116 -16.30 -3.26 -14.13
N VAL A 117 -15.01 -3.46 -14.39
CA VAL A 117 -14.35 -3.11 -15.66
C VAL A 117 -13.57 -4.32 -16.19
N PRO A 118 -13.67 -4.65 -17.49
CA PRO A 118 -12.82 -5.65 -18.11
C PRO A 118 -11.37 -5.18 -18.12
N ILE A 119 -10.44 -6.10 -17.84
CA ILE A 119 -9.00 -5.80 -17.90
C ILE A 119 -8.56 -6.04 -19.33
N TYR A 120 -8.50 -4.98 -20.13
CA TYR A 120 -7.66 -5.00 -21.32
C TYR A 120 -6.24 -4.70 -20.82
N ALA A 121 -5.45 -5.77 -20.69
CA ALA A 121 -4.03 -5.70 -20.35
C ALA A 121 -3.21 -5.26 -21.57
#